data_AF-A0A1U9KR13-F1
#
_entry.id   AF-A0A1U9KR13-F1
#
_cell.length_a   1.000
_cell.length_b   1.000
_cell.length_c   1.000
_cell.angle_alpha   90.00
_cell.angle_beta   90.00
_cell.angle_gamma   90.00
#
_symmetry.space_group_name_H-M   'P 1'
#
loop_
_entity.id
_entity.type
_entity.pdbx_description
1 polymer ?
#
loop_
_entity_poly.entity_id
_entity_poly.type
_entity_poly.pdbx_seq_one_letter_code
_entity_poly.pdbx_strand_id
1 'polypeptide(L)'
;MKLQIRGYSVANQRSQKKVSKSESLTIRLDPKMRFALEFVARLKGQTITKVIERAVLDMADRTVVEYKNAPEGCDSADWRDFWDVNEGIRALNMARTPETHPTFEEDEILDFVQQHPSYFFRNGYERSFNREYIDVLWPEIEFLLDVWRSTKSTNRGAVVDMMETALAKAGLETPRAGTPPII
;
A
#
# COMPACT_ATOMS: atom_id res chain seq x y z
N MET A 1 -46.83 -26.08 -4.76
CA MET A 1 -45.58 -25.39 -5.19
C MET A 1 -45.27 -24.28 -4.20
N LYS A 2 -44.35 -24.53 -3.26
CA LYS A 2 -43.78 -23.55 -2.32
C LYS A 2 -42.32 -23.93 -2.15
N LEU A 3 -41.42 -23.16 -2.76
CA LEU A 3 -39.97 -23.27 -2.57
C LEU A 3 -39.58 -22.27 -1.48
N GLN A 4 -39.22 -22.83 -0.33
CA GLN A 4 -38.80 -22.10 0.86
C GLN A 4 -37.30 -21.81 0.70
N ILE A 5 -36.95 -20.56 0.39
CA ILE A 5 -35.56 -20.14 0.28
C ILE A 5 -35.01 -19.92 1.68
N ARG A 6 -34.02 -20.76 2.01
CA ARG A 6 -33.24 -20.83 3.24
C ARG A 6 -32.51 -19.49 3.46
N GLY A 7 -32.80 -18.82 4.57
CA GLY A 7 -32.15 -17.57 4.95
C GLY A 7 -30.65 -17.79 5.20
N TYR A 8 -29.83 -17.08 4.44
CA TYR A 8 -28.42 -16.86 4.77
C TYR A 8 -28.35 -15.64 5.70
N SER A 9 -28.02 -15.89 6.96
CA SER A 9 -27.62 -14.87 7.92
C SER A 9 -26.16 -14.51 7.64
N VAL A 10 -25.88 -13.26 7.26
CA VAL A 10 -24.53 -12.72 7.23
C VAL A 10 -24.42 -11.69 8.35
N ALA A 11 -23.83 -12.12 9.46
CA ALA A 11 -23.42 -11.25 10.54
C ALA A 11 -22.39 -10.25 9.98
N ASN A 12 -22.81 -9.00 9.82
CA ASN A 12 -21.97 -7.92 9.34
C ASN A 12 -21.08 -7.43 10.50
N GLN A 13 -19.96 -8.11 10.74
CA GLN A 13 -18.88 -7.55 11.56
C GLN A 13 -18.19 -6.44 10.75
N ARG A 14 -18.67 -5.21 10.92
CA ARG A 14 -17.88 -4.02 10.60
C ARG A 14 -16.66 -4.00 11.52
N SER A 15 -15.51 -4.46 11.02
CA SER A 15 -14.22 -4.16 11.64
C SER A 15 -13.95 -2.66 11.47
N GLN A 16 -14.34 -1.87 12.47
CA GLN A 16 -13.76 -0.54 12.69
C GLN A 16 -12.24 -0.73 12.79
N LYS A 17 -11.50 -0.44 11.72
CA LYS A 17 -10.03 -0.34 11.75
C LYS A 17 -9.70 0.79 12.72
N LYS A 18 -9.26 0.39 13.92
CA LYS A 18 -8.87 1.24 15.03
C LYS A 18 -7.74 2.17 14.57
N VAL A 19 -7.76 3.40 15.10
CA VAL A 19 -6.61 4.33 15.17
C VAL A 19 -5.32 3.53 15.29
N SER A 20 -4.36 3.79 14.39
CA SER A 20 -3.12 3.02 14.29
C SER A 20 -2.48 2.89 15.67
N LYS A 21 -2.44 1.66 16.16
CA LYS A 21 -1.78 1.29 17.41
C LYS A 21 -0.29 1.24 17.12
N SER A 22 0.52 1.62 18.10
CA SER A 22 1.96 1.38 18.09
C SER A 22 2.26 -0.05 17.63
N GLU A 23 3.13 -0.21 16.65
CA GLU A 23 3.56 -1.53 16.18
C GLU A 23 4.66 -2.07 17.11
N SER A 24 4.60 -3.36 17.45
CA SER A 24 5.63 -3.99 18.29
C SER A 24 6.71 -4.61 17.41
N LEU A 25 7.95 -4.12 17.52
CA LEU A 25 9.11 -4.67 16.83
C LEU A 25 10.01 -5.41 17.81
N THR A 26 10.38 -6.66 17.48
CA THR A 26 11.34 -7.46 18.26
C THR A 26 12.69 -7.48 17.56
N ILE A 27 13.71 -6.85 18.16
CA ILE A 27 15.07 -6.78 17.61
C ILE A 27 16.00 -7.62 18.48
N ARG A 28 16.83 -8.46 17.85
CA ARG A 28 17.94 -9.14 18.53
C ARG A 28 19.16 -8.24 18.52
N LEU A 29 19.71 -7.97 19.70
CA LEU A 29 20.90 -7.14 19.88
C LEU A 29 21.99 -7.97 20.54
N ASP A 30 23.21 -7.83 20.06
CA ASP A 30 24.37 -8.34 20.79
C ASP A 30 24.56 -7.56 22.11
N PRO A 31 25.32 -8.13 23.08
CA PRO A 31 25.53 -7.49 24.38
C PRO A 31 26.14 -6.08 24.31
N LYS A 32 27.01 -5.80 23.35
CA LYS A 32 27.69 -4.52 23.20
C LYS A 32 26.72 -3.44 22.70
N MET A 33 25.90 -3.75 21.70
CA MET A 33 24.86 -2.82 21.20
C MET A 33 23.83 -2.52 22.29
N ARG A 34 23.39 -3.56 23.02
CA ARG A 34 22.47 -3.39 24.13
C ARG A 34 23.04 -2.45 25.19
N PHE A 35 24.28 -2.67 25.62
CA PHE A 35 24.94 -1.81 26.59
C PHE A 35 25.07 -0.36 26.10
N ALA A 36 25.44 -0.14 24.84
CA ALA A 36 25.56 1.20 24.26
C ALA A 36 24.21 1.95 24.27
N LEU A 37 23.11 1.27 23.89
CA LEU A 37 21.76 1.84 23.96
C LEU A 37 21.35 2.20 25.39
N GLU A 38 21.61 1.30 26.36
CA GLU A 38 21.32 1.56 27.78
C GLU A 38 22.14 2.73 28.32
N PHE A 39 23.42 2.83 27.96
CA PHE A 39 24.31 3.93 28.34
C PHE A 39 23.78 5.28 27.84
N VAL A 40 23.44 5.38 26.56
CA VAL A 40 22.89 6.62 25.97
C VAL A 40 21.55 6.98 26.60
N ALA A 41 20.66 6.00 26.78
CA ALA A 41 19.36 6.20 27.43
C ALA A 41 19.52 6.81 28.84
N ARG A 42 20.43 6.26 29.66
CA ARG A 42 20.74 6.78 31.00
C ARG A 42 21.36 8.18 30.95
N LEU A 43 22.34 8.40 30.08
CA LEU A 43 23.01 9.70 29.96
C LEU A 43 22.05 10.82 29.52
N LYS A 44 21.07 10.50 28.68
CA LYS A 44 20.08 11.45 28.16
C LYS A 44 18.78 11.51 28.97
N GLY A 45 18.65 10.71 30.03
CA GLY A 45 17.44 10.63 30.85
C GLY A 45 16.20 10.18 30.07
N GLN A 46 16.36 9.24 29.13
CA GLN A 46 15.31 8.79 28.21
C GLN A 46 15.14 7.28 28.26
N THR A 47 14.01 6.79 27.76
CA THR A 47 13.81 5.35 27.55
C THR A 47 14.62 4.87 26.34
N ILE A 48 15.02 3.59 26.35
CA ILE A 48 15.68 2.96 25.20
C ILE A 48 14.82 3.12 23.94
N THR A 49 13.51 2.96 24.05
CA THR A 49 12.55 3.19 22.96
C THR A 49 12.70 4.58 22.36
N LYS A 50 12.77 5.64 23.18
CA LYS A 50 12.92 7.01 22.68
C LYS A 50 14.24 7.25 21.96
N VAL A 51 15.32 6.63 22.45
CA VAL A 51 16.64 6.69 21.80
C VAL A 51 16.56 6.04 20.42
N ILE A 52 15.93 4.88 20.30
CA ILE A 52 15.76 4.17 19.02
C ILE A 52 14.88 4.97 18.06
N GLU A 53 13.71 5.45 18.51
CA GLU A 53 12.80 6.26 17.68
C GLU A 53 13.52 7.46 17.06
N ARG A 54 14.29 8.20 17.86
CA ARG A 54 15.06 9.34 17.34
C ARG A 54 16.16 8.91 16.40
N ALA A 55 16.91 7.86 16.72
CA ALA A 55 17.97 7.38 15.84
C ALA A 55 17.42 6.94 14.47
N VAL A 56 16.25 6.29 14.44
CA VAL A 56 15.58 5.89 13.19
C VAL A 56 15.13 7.11 12.40
N LEU A 57 14.44 8.06 13.04
CA LEU A 57 13.98 9.28 12.37
C LEU A 57 15.16 10.14 11.86
N ASP A 58 16.21 10.30 12.68
CA ASP A 58 17.41 11.03 12.29
C ASP A 58 18.14 10.37 11.11
N MET A 59 18.12 9.03 11.05
CA MET A 59 18.68 8.29 9.92
C MET A 59 17.81 8.45 8.67
N ALA A 60 16.49 8.29 8.81
CA ALA A 60 15.54 8.47 7.70
C ALA A 60 15.62 9.87 7.11
N ASP A 61 15.72 10.91 7.95
CA ASP A 61 15.83 12.32 7.54
C ASP A 61 17.12 12.65 6.79
N ARG A 62 18.15 11.80 6.91
CA ARG A 62 19.43 11.93 6.20
C ARG A 62 19.55 11.00 5.01
N THR A 63 18.57 10.12 4.81
CA THR A 63 18.56 9.15 3.74
C THR A 63 17.70 9.70 2.61
N VAL A 64 18.32 9.90 1.46
CA VAL A 64 17.66 10.40 0.26
C VAL A 64 17.81 9.40 -0.88
N VAL A 65 16.78 9.29 -1.70
CA VAL A 65 16.82 8.63 -3.00
C VAL A 65 17.31 9.66 -4.01
N GLU A 66 18.44 9.38 -4.66
CA GLU A 66 18.97 10.22 -5.74
C GLU A 66 18.50 9.70 -7.10
N TYR A 67 17.77 10.53 -7.84
CA TYR A 67 17.28 10.15 -9.15
C TYR A 67 18.36 10.37 -10.19
N LYS A 68 18.87 9.29 -10.79
CA LYS A 68 19.99 9.36 -11.75
C LYS A 68 19.68 10.13 -13.04
N ASN A 69 18.39 10.33 -13.36
CA ASN A 69 17.92 11.00 -14.58
C ASN A 69 16.67 11.87 -14.32
N ALA A 70 16.62 12.61 -13.21
CA ALA A 70 15.46 13.48 -12.95
C ALA A 70 15.41 14.68 -13.91
N PRO A 71 14.21 15.11 -14.33
CA PRO A 71 14.00 16.44 -14.90
C PRO A 71 14.42 17.53 -13.90
N GLU A 72 14.88 18.68 -14.40
CA GLU A 72 15.33 19.81 -13.57
C GLU A 72 14.36 20.12 -12.42
N GLY A 73 14.86 20.06 -11.18
CA GLY A 73 14.15 20.48 -9.97
C GLY A 73 13.62 19.35 -9.07
N CYS A 74 13.82 18.08 -9.41
CA CYS A 74 13.49 16.93 -8.55
C CYS A 74 14.66 15.95 -8.45
N ASP A 75 15.82 16.42 -8.00
CA ASP A 75 17.05 15.61 -8.00
C ASP A 75 17.06 14.51 -6.92
N SER A 76 16.17 14.62 -5.92
CA SER A 76 16.07 13.66 -4.83
C SER A 76 14.69 13.60 -4.19
N ALA A 77 14.37 12.46 -3.55
CA ALA A 77 13.22 12.28 -2.67
C ALA A 77 13.65 11.74 -1.30
N ASP A 78 12.92 12.08 -0.24
CA ASP A 78 13.09 11.52 1.10
C ASP A 78 11.90 10.63 1.51
N TRP A 79 11.95 10.01 2.69
CA TRP A 79 10.91 9.09 3.16
C TRP A 79 9.49 9.70 3.21
N ARG A 80 9.37 11.04 3.31
CA ARG A 80 8.09 11.76 3.37
C ARG A 80 7.41 11.81 2.02
N ASP A 81 8.17 11.78 0.93
CA ASP A 81 7.63 11.72 -0.43
C ASP A 81 6.93 10.37 -0.71
N PHE A 82 7.35 9.31 -0.03
CA PHE A 82 6.75 7.97 -0.14
C PHE A 82 5.64 7.73 0.88
N TRP A 83 5.70 8.41 2.04
CA TRP A 83 4.80 8.16 3.15
C TRP A 83 3.35 8.58 2.86
N ASP A 84 2.44 7.64 3.06
CA ASP A 84 1.00 7.91 3.03
C ASP A 84 0.29 7.15 4.16
N VAL A 85 -0.81 7.73 4.66
CA VAL A 85 -1.70 7.12 5.66
C VAL A 85 -2.35 5.86 5.09
N ASN A 86 -2.65 5.83 3.79
CA ASN A 86 -3.11 4.66 3.08
C ASN A 86 -1.89 3.77 2.75
N GLU A 87 -1.93 2.55 3.25
CA GLU A 87 -0.89 1.53 3.06
C GLU A 87 -0.62 1.22 1.58
N GLY A 88 -1.67 1.17 0.76
CA GLY A 88 -1.53 0.90 -0.67
C GLY A 88 -0.89 2.01 -1.46
N ILE A 89 -1.21 3.26 -1.17
CA ILE A 89 -0.52 4.39 -1.78
C ILE A 89 0.97 4.36 -1.41
N ARG A 90 1.28 4.09 -0.13
CA ARG A 90 2.67 3.98 0.32
C ARG A 90 3.44 2.86 -0.39
N ALA A 91 2.83 1.67 -0.47
CA ALA A 91 3.42 0.53 -1.17
C ALA A 91 3.64 0.83 -2.66
N LEU A 92 2.66 1.44 -3.34
CA LEU A 92 2.78 1.81 -4.75
C LEU A 92 3.79 2.93 -4.99
N ASN A 93 3.92 3.89 -4.08
CA ASN A 93 4.96 4.93 -4.16
C ASN A 93 6.37 4.31 -4.12
N MET A 94 6.59 3.36 -3.19
CA MET A 94 7.84 2.62 -3.09
C MET A 94 8.08 1.77 -4.35
N ALA A 95 7.11 0.93 -4.74
CA ALA A 95 7.23 0.03 -5.89
C ALA A 95 7.57 0.76 -7.20
N ARG A 96 7.06 1.98 -7.40
CA ARG A 96 7.30 2.79 -8.60
C ARG A 96 8.69 3.39 -8.70
N THR A 97 9.47 3.34 -7.64
CA THR A 97 10.79 3.99 -7.56
C THR A 97 11.86 2.91 -7.53
N PRO A 98 12.54 2.62 -8.66
CA PRO A 98 13.52 1.54 -8.73
C PRO A 98 14.65 1.66 -7.70
N GLU A 99 15.01 2.89 -7.33
CA GLU A 99 16.04 3.20 -6.35
C GLU A 99 15.68 2.77 -4.92
N THR A 100 14.40 2.52 -4.61
CA THR A 100 14.01 1.95 -3.31
C THR A 100 14.14 0.43 -3.26
N HIS A 101 14.63 -0.20 -4.34
CA HIS A 101 14.85 -1.64 -4.46
C HIS A 101 13.60 -2.47 -4.12
N PRO A 102 12.50 -2.30 -4.86
CA PRO A 102 11.28 -3.06 -4.64
C PRO A 102 11.54 -4.57 -4.73
N THR A 103 10.77 -5.31 -3.95
CA THR A 103 10.74 -6.77 -3.99
C THR A 103 9.98 -7.26 -5.21
N PHE A 104 10.17 -8.55 -5.56
CA PHE A 104 9.44 -9.17 -6.68
C PHE A 104 7.90 -9.08 -6.52
N GLU A 105 7.40 -9.24 -5.30
CA GLU A 105 5.97 -9.15 -5.01
C GLU A 105 5.44 -7.72 -5.22
N GLU A 106 6.22 -6.70 -4.82
CA GLU A 106 5.88 -5.30 -5.04
C GLU A 106 5.91 -4.91 -6.53
N ASP A 107 6.90 -5.39 -7.28
CA ASP A 107 6.97 -5.23 -8.74
C ASP A 107 5.75 -5.87 -9.43
N GLU A 108 5.32 -7.04 -8.97
CA GLU A 108 4.16 -7.72 -9.55
C GLU A 108 2.83 -7.02 -9.22
N ILE A 109 2.69 -6.49 -8.00
CA ILE A 109 1.54 -5.63 -7.64
C ILE A 109 1.53 -4.39 -8.52
N LEU A 110 2.69 -3.76 -8.75
CA LEU A 110 2.78 -2.58 -9.61
C LEU A 110 2.39 -2.89 -11.05
N ASP A 111 2.88 -4.00 -11.62
CA ASP A 111 2.49 -4.45 -12.96
C ASP A 111 0.97 -4.69 -13.04
N PHE A 112 0.38 -5.35 -12.04
CA PHE A 112 -1.07 -5.54 -11.95
C PHE A 112 -1.83 -4.20 -11.94
N VAL A 113 -1.37 -3.24 -11.15
CA VAL A 113 -1.95 -1.88 -11.08
C VAL A 113 -1.85 -1.15 -12.42
N GLN A 114 -0.71 -1.25 -13.11
CA GLN A 114 -0.49 -0.66 -14.43
C GLN A 114 -1.36 -1.29 -15.52
N GLN A 115 -1.69 -2.57 -15.39
CA GLN A 115 -2.61 -3.25 -16.31
C GLN A 115 -4.09 -2.89 -16.09
N HIS A 116 -4.44 -2.27 -14.95
CA HIS A 116 -5.81 -1.90 -14.59
C HIS A 116 -5.92 -0.41 -14.20
N PRO A 117 -5.46 0.52 -15.05
CA PRO A 117 -5.19 1.89 -14.62
C PRO A 117 -6.46 2.66 -14.23
N SER A 118 -7.62 2.33 -14.80
CA SER A 118 -8.91 2.94 -14.46
C SER A 118 -9.34 2.72 -13.02
N TYR A 119 -8.78 1.69 -12.34
CA TYR A 119 -9.13 1.35 -10.97
C TYR A 119 -8.13 1.93 -9.95
N PHE A 120 -6.90 2.23 -10.37
CA PHE A 120 -5.83 2.62 -9.46
C PHE A 120 -5.33 4.04 -9.68
N PHE A 121 -5.59 4.65 -10.84
CA PHE A 121 -5.17 6.01 -11.17
C PHE A 121 -6.35 6.91 -11.50
N ARG A 122 -6.23 8.19 -11.15
CA ARG A 122 -7.22 9.20 -11.54
C ARG A 122 -7.08 9.51 -13.03
N ASN A 123 -8.21 9.49 -13.75
CA ASN A 123 -8.31 9.83 -15.17
C ASN A 123 -7.38 9.01 -16.08
N GLY A 124 -6.96 7.81 -15.65
CA GLY A 124 -6.04 6.95 -16.42
C GLY A 124 -4.59 7.45 -16.51
N TYR A 125 -4.25 8.56 -15.85
CA TYR A 125 -2.87 9.04 -15.82
C TYR A 125 -2.13 8.45 -14.63
N GLU A 126 -1.01 7.78 -14.90
CA GLU A 126 -0.13 7.18 -13.88
C GLU A 126 0.43 8.18 -12.85
N ARG A 127 0.17 9.49 -12.99
CA ARG A 127 0.72 10.52 -12.10
C ARG A 127 0.01 10.62 -10.76
N SER A 128 -1.24 10.17 -10.64
CA SER A 128 -2.00 10.32 -9.40
C SER A 128 -2.89 9.13 -9.11
N PHE A 129 -2.78 8.57 -7.91
CA PHE A 129 -3.56 7.42 -7.48
C PHE A 129 -5.01 7.76 -7.16
N ASN A 130 -5.92 6.84 -7.48
CA ASN A 130 -7.32 6.90 -7.07
C ASN A 130 -7.47 6.35 -5.65
N ARG A 131 -7.23 7.22 -4.65
CA ARG A 131 -7.28 6.86 -3.23
C ARG A 131 -8.57 6.15 -2.83
N GLU A 132 -9.73 6.63 -3.27
CA GLU A 132 -11.03 6.07 -2.87
C GLU A 132 -11.16 4.61 -3.28
N TYR A 133 -10.67 4.28 -4.48
CA TYR A 133 -10.69 2.91 -4.96
C TYR A 133 -9.62 2.06 -4.27
N ILE A 134 -8.42 2.62 -4.06
CA ILE A 134 -7.35 1.91 -3.35
C ILE A 134 -7.78 1.58 -1.91
N ASP A 135 -8.46 2.48 -1.19
CA ASP A 135 -8.99 2.21 0.15
C ASP A 135 -9.90 0.96 0.18
N VAL A 136 -10.63 0.68 -0.91
CA VAL A 136 -11.54 -0.46 -1.04
C VAL A 136 -10.85 -1.70 -1.57
N LEU A 137 -9.98 -1.56 -2.57
CA LEU A 137 -9.36 -2.69 -3.28
C LEU A 137 -8.11 -3.20 -2.59
N TRP A 138 -7.34 -2.33 -1.91
CA TRP A 138 -6.06 -2.69 -1.31
C TRP A 138 -6.15 -3.80 -0.26
N PRO A 139 -7.17 -3.86 0.62
CA PRO A 139 -7.31 -4.95 1.57
C PRO A 139 -7.43 -6.35 0.93
N GLU A 140 -7.83 -6.41 -0.34
CA GLU A 140 -8.02 -7.65 -1.11
C GLU A 140 -6.97 -7.78 -2.22
N ILE A 141 -5.89 -6.97 -2.21
CA ILE A 141 -4.96 -6.86 -3.35
C ILE A 141 -4.27 -8.18 -3.68
N GLU A 142 -3.85 -8.95 -2.67
CA GLU A 142 -3.22 -10.26 -2.86
C GLU A 142 -4.17 -11.24 -3.52
N PHE A 143 -5.43 -11.25 -3.09
CA PHE A 143 -6.45 -12.12 -3.67
C PHE A 143 -6.79 -11.71 -5.10
N LEU A 144 -6.92 -10.41 -5.38
CA LEU A 144 -7.10 -9.89 -6.74
C LEU A 144 -5.91 -10.27 -7.64
N LEU A 145 -4.68 -10.22 -7.11
CA LEU A 145 -3.47 -10.61 -7.83
C LEU A 145 -3.46 -12.11 -8.14
N ASP A 146 -3.87 -12.97 -7.21
CA ASP A 146 -3.97 -14.42 -7.44
C ASP A 146 -5.03 -14.78 -8.49
N VAL A 147 -6.17 -14.10 -8.47
CA VAL A 147 -7.19 -14.22 -9.53
C VAL A 147 -6.61 -13.75 -10.86
N TRP A 148 -5.90 -12.62 -10.89
CA TRP A 148 -5.26 -12.12 -12.10
C TRP A 148 -4.24 -13.13 -12.65
N ARG A 149 -3.34 -13.65 -11.81
CA ARG A 149 -2.34 -14.66 -12.19
C ARG A 149 -2.96 -15.87 -12.86
N SER A 150 -4.08 -16.36 -12.31
CA SER A 150 -4.77 -17.56 -12.82
C SER A 150 -5.65 -17.30 -14.04
N THR A 151 -6.11 -16.07 -14.26
CA THR A 151 -7.09 -15.74 -15.31
C THR A 151 -6.55 -14.87 -16.44
N LYS A 152 -5.37 -14.25 -16.31
CA LYS A 152 -4.82 -13.28 -17.28
C LYS A 152 -4.67 -13.80 -18.72
N SER A 153 -4.53 -15.12 -18.89
CA SER A 153 -4.43 -15.77 -20.21
C SER A 153 -5.75 -16.30 -20.75
N THR A 154 -6.78 -16.45 -19.91
CA THR A 154 -8.04 -17.13 -20.27
C THR A 154 -9.26 -16.23 -20.15
N ASN A 155 -9.39 -15.48 -19.07
CA ASN A 155 -10.49 -14.55 -18.80
C ASN A 155 -10.01 -13.32 -18.03
N ARG A 156 -9.49 -12.33 -18.76
CA ARG A 156 -9.04 -11.06 -18.16
C ARG A 156 -10.15 -10.27 -17.46
N GLY A 157 -11.42 -10.49 -17.82
CA GLY A 157 -12.56 -9.81 -17.21
C GLY A 157 -12.88 -10.27 -15.79
N ALA A 158 -12.41 -11.45 -15.38
CA ALA A 158 -12.75 -12.02 -14.07
C ALA A 158 -12.33 -11.12 -12.91
N VAL A 159 -11.09 -10.61 -12.93
CA VAL A 159 -10.60 -9.70 -11.87
C VAL A 159 -11.31 -8.34 -11.93
N VAL A 160 -11.69 -7.88 -13.12
CA VAL A 160 -12.43 -6.64 -13.33
C VAL A 160 -13.81 -6.71 -12.69
N ASP A 161 -14.56 -7.79 -12.94
CA ASP A 161 -15.88 -7.99 -12.35
C ASP A 161 -15.81 -8.04 -10.81
N MET A 162 -14.71 -8.56 -10.25
CA MET A 162 -14.46 -8.59 -8.81
C MET A 162 -14.14 -7.21 -8.23
N MET A 163 -13.28 -6.43 -8.89
CA MET A 163 -13.01 -5.05 -8.49
C MET A 163 -14.30 -4.21 -8.56
N GLU A 164 -15.10 -4.35 -9.60
CA GLU A 164 -16.38 -3.66 -9.75
C GLU A 164 -17.36 -4.03 -8.64
N THR A 165 -17.45 -5.32 -8.32
CA THR A 165 -18.28 -5.81 -7.21
C THR A 165 -17.83 -5.22 -5.87
N ALA A 166 -16.52 -5.16 -5.62
CA ALA A 166 -15.97 -4.58 -4.40
C ALA A 166 -16.28 -3.08 -4.28
N LEU A 167 -16.06 -2.31 -5.35
CA LEU A 167 -16.37 -0.89 -5.41
C LEU A 167 -17.87 -0.61 -5.26
N ALA A 168 -18.72 -1.36 -5.97
CA ALA A 168 -20.17 -1.21 -5.87
C ALA A 168 -20.68 -1.53 -4.46
N LYS A 169 -20.11 -2.55 -3.79
CA LYS A 169 -20.42 -2.88 -2.39
C LYS A 169 -20.02 -1.77 -1.42
N ALA A 170 -18.96 -1.03 -1.74
CA ALA A 170 -18.55 0.16 -0.99
C ALA A 170 -19.37 1.42 -1.34
N GLY A 171 -20.29 1.34 -2.31
CA GLY A 171 -21.12 2.46 -2.76
C GLY A 171 -20.39 3.43 -3.71
N LEU A 172 -19.28 3.00 -4.31
CA LEU A 172 -18.53 3.79 -5.27
C LEU A 172 -19.01 3.51 -6.69
N GLU A 173 -19.03 4.56 -7.53
CA GLU A 173 -19.26 4.41 -8.97
C GLU A 173 -18.10 3.66 -9.59
N THR A 174 -18.35 2.77 -10.54
CA THR A 174 -17.30 2.01 -11.23
C THR A 174 -16.91 2.70 -12.55
N PRO A 175 -15.65 2.59 -13.00
CA PRO A 175 -15.20 3.21 -14.26
C PRO A 175 -15.98 2.79 -15.50
N ARG A 176 -16.66 1.63 -15.42
CA ARG A 176 -17.41 1.05 -16.55
C ARG A 176 -18.74 1.77 -16.83
N ALA A 177 -19.10 2.78 -16.04
CA ALA A 177 -20.16 3.74 -16.39
C ALA A 177 -19.66 4.82 -17.38
N GLY A 178 -19.25 4.39 -18.58
CA GLY A 178 -19.22 5.19 -19.81
C GLY A 178 -18.14 6.27 -19.94
N THR A 179 -16.98 5.92 -20.52
CA THR A 179 -16.35 6.49 -21.75
C THR A 179 -14.94 5.89 -21.85
N PRO A 180 -14.51 5.35 -23.01
CA PRO A 180 -13.15 4.86 -23.18
C PRO A 180 -12.12 6.00 -23.02
N PRO A 181 -10.91 5.72 -22.50
CA PRO A 181 -9.82 6.70 -22.55
C PRO A 181 -9.55 7.07 -24.01
N ILE A 182 -9.55 8.36 -24.31
CA ILE A 182 -9.14 8.88 -25.62
C ILE A 182 -7.68 8.49 -25.81
N ILE A 183 -7.41 7.68 -26.84
CA ILE A 183 -6.08 7.30 -27.33
C ILE A 183 -5.43 8.54 -27.96
#